data_AF-A0A6N4ACR2-F1
#
_entry.id   AF-A0A6N4ACR2-F1
#
_cell.length_a   1.000
_cell.length_b   1.000
_cell.length_c   1.000
_cell.angle_alpha   90.00
_cell.angle_beta   90.00
_cell.angle_gamma   90.00
#
_symmetry.space_group_name_H-M   'P 1'
#
loop_
_entity.id
_entity.type
_entity.pdbx_description
1 polymer ?
#
loop_
_entity_poly.entity_id
_entity_poly.type
_entity_poly.pdbx_seq_one_letter_code
_entity_poly.pdbx_strand_id
1 'polypeptide(L)'
;MLQKYLSQEKIAWFSIVIAILGIFIPMLTIDYNTASKEMVYTIGFIKYIFQSIHLTIFNLEDFYTFKLGTGDGMYMHYNLLNAFFYVLLILGAVFYLRSKAKETRLLRFVYSVIFITKVSSFILGLFSIVLMENTTNSLGVFLYVLWFMDYVVMAFYAYLAFSILKYIEMGKTFETIERTYETHTSVTLVEAGRWRRFFHLIIDDFIMILVFSASFEFFIRTEKLQTFVSALQNGLGDRVAFIIIFAFFRVFYYAIFESVLGVTAAKMLTETRVTDEEGNKPPVSSILKRTFLRLVPFEALTFFTPSGLHDKWSETYVIKEQRAGVSGAWYLLIVPVTIVVGLLIVFGIYKYESLQAEKKEQAIIQQNKEVFAHKLKNLSTNDFIKLESLDYANSDIYLKTEEIKPDGIVFSILDAQKDYSEAKGPNFNEYSVPDFLEKIYVIEKEGAKKVTISKGQLEKAIELNAGYSYSNQDTENALNIGDGKKYSIKSIETYFMPRLTLIDNYSNDKIKNVIVTNEGWKAELIKISNAQLYSGQPPILLYKQSQAVITIPQAENYKFQITIKDTLGRIFSYEISKEKELEAVIKRTK
;
A
#
# COMPACT_ATOMS: atom_id res chain seq x y z
N MET A 1 40.90 3.51 -10.87
CA MET A 1 40.72 3.01 -12.27
C MET A 1 39.52 3.67 -12.96
N LEU A 2 38.34 3.74 -12.32
CA LEU A 2 37.13 4.32 -12.94
C LEU A 2 37.21 5.85 -13.19
N GLN A 3 37.93 6.58 -12.34
CA GLN A 3 38.10 8.04 -12.44
C GLN A 3 38.67 8.51 -13.78
N LYS A 4 39.47 7.70 -14.47
CA LYS A 4 40.02 8.02 -15.81
C LYS A 4 38.94 8.08 -16.90
N TYR A 5 37.80 7.44 -16.68
CA TYR A 5 36.69 7.39 -17.62
C TYR A 5 35.55 8.36 -17.27
N LEU A 6 35.60 8.98 -16.09
CA LEU A 6 34.64 9.98 -15.65
C LEU A 6 34.93 11.32 -16.33
N SER A 7 33.89 11.91 -16.91
CA SER A 7 33.88 13.30 -17.36
C SER A 7 32.66 14.00 -16.77
N GLN A 8 32.68 15.33 -16.76
CA GLN A 8 31.57 16.13 -16.24
C GLN A 8 30.23 15.74 -16.90
N GLU A 9 30.19 15.65 -18.23
CA GLU A 9 28.98 15.27 -18.95
C GLU A 9 28.54 13.83 -18.68
N LYS A 10 29.49 12.88 -18.63
CA LYS A 10 29.18 11.47 -18.39
C LYS A 10 28.55 11.26 -17.01
N ILE A 11 29.06 11.91 -15.97
CA ILE A 11 28.51 11.81 -14.61
C ILE A 11 27.04 12.23 -14.61
N ALA A 12 26.72 13.37 -15.23
CA ALA A 12 25.36 13.88 -15.22
C ALA A 12 24.39 13.03 -16.04
N TRP A 13 24.74 12.66 -17.27
CA TRP A 13 23.88 11.79 -18.09
C TRP A 13 23.63 10.45 -17.42
N PHE A 14 24.68 9.87 -16.84
CA PHE A 14 24.57 8.62 -16.10
C PHE A 14 23.68 8.75 -14.86
N SER A 15 23.76 9.88 -14.14
CA SER A 15 22.88 10.19 -13.01
C SER A 15 21.41 10.23 -13.43
N ILE A 16 21.12 10.87 -14.57
CA ILE A 16 19.77 10.97 -15.13
C ILE A 16 19.25 9.58 -15.51
N VAL A 17 20.07 8.76 -16.18
CA VAL A 17 19.70 7.40 -16.58
C VAL A 17 19.42 6.51 -15.35
N ILE A 18 20.30 6.53 -14.35
CA ILE A 18 20.06 5.79 -13.09
C ILE A 18 18.75 6.23 -12.44
N ALA A 19 18.49 7.54 -12.37
CA ALA A 19 17.27 8.05 -11.75
C ALA A 19 16.01 7.64 -12.51
N ILE A 20 16.01 7.74 -13.84
CA ILE A 20 14.87 7.32 -14.67
C ILE A 20 14.61 5.83 -14.50
N LEU A 21 15.65 4.99 -14.57
CA LEU A 21 15.50 3.55 -14.38
C LEU A 21 15.03 3.21 -12.97
N GLY A 22 15.58 3.89 -11.94
CA GLY A 22 15.14 3.75 -10.55
C GLY A 22 13.70 4.20 -10.30
N ILE A 23 13.15 5.11 -11.12
CA ILE A 23 11.75 5.52 -11.05
C ILE A 23 10.84 4.52 -11.76
N PHE A 24 11.16 4.13 -13.00
CA PHE A 24 10.22 3.41 -13.87
C PHE A 24 10.34 1.89 -13.81
N ILE A 25 11.53 1.32 -13.64
CA ILE A 25 11.69 -0.15 -13.57
C ILE A 25 10.92 -0.75 -12.38
N PRO A 26 10.88 -0.11 -11.19
CA PRO A 26 10.05 -0.60 -10.09
C PRO A 26 8.55 -0.63 -10.40
N MET A 27 8.09 0.12 -11.42
CA MET A 27 6.69 0.15 -11.85
C MET A 27 6.32 -1.00 -12.80
N LEU A 28 7.27 -1.85 -13.21
CA LEU A 28 6.97 -3.04 -14.00
C LEU A 28 6.07 -4.01 -13.23
N THR A 29 4.85 -4.24 -13.71
CA THR A 29 3.90 -5.18 -13.08
C THR A 29 4.06 -6.59 -13.63
N ILE A 30 3.80 -7.57 -12.79
CA ILE A 30 3.61 -8.97 -13.18
C ILE A 30 2.35 -9.49 -12.49
N ASP A 31 1.62 -10.33 -13.20
CA ASP A 31 0.48 -11.03 -12.64
C ASP A 31 0.99 -12.24 -11.85
N TYR A 32 0.91 -12.13 -10.52
CA TYR A 32 1.39 -13.17 -9.60
C TYR A 32 0.62 -14.48 -9.72
N ASN A 33 -0.57 -14.45 -10.35
CA ASN A 33 -1.42 -15.63 -10.50
C ASN A 33 -1.09 -16.44 -11.76
N THR A 34 -0.53 -15.81 -12.81
CA THR A 34 -0.24 -16.46 -14.10
C THR A 34 1.25 -16.64 -14.37
N ALA A 35 2.11 -15.89 -13.69
CA ALA A 35 3.56 -15.98 -13.85
C ALA A 35 4.18 -17.24 -13.22
N SER A 36 5.20 -17.79 -13.89
CA SER A 36 6.05 -18.81 -13.28
C SER A 36 6.84 -18.23 -12.09
N LYS A 37 7.20 -19.08 -11.11
CA LYS A 37 7.99 -18.63 -9.95
C LYS A 37 9.30 -17.99 -10.38
N GLU A 38 9.99 -18.57 -11.35
CA GLU A 38 11.23 -18.04 -11.93
C GLU A 38 11.04 -16.65 -12.52
N MET A 39 9.92 -16.41 -13.22
CA MET A 39 9.61 -15.10 -13.79
C MET A 39 9.37 -14.05 -12.69
N VAL A 40 8.63 -14.41 -11.63
CA VAL A 40 8.41 -13.54 -10.47
C VAL A 40 9.74 -13.15 -9.81
N TYR A 41 10.61 -14.12 -9.53
CA TYR A 41 11.93 -13.85 -8.95
C TYR A 41 12.83 -13.05 -9.89
N THR A 42 12.79 -13.33 -11.19
CA THR A 42 13.59 -12.60 -12.20
C THR A 42 13.17 -11.13 -12.27
N ILE A 43 11.86 -10.85 -12.33
CA ILE A 43 11.37 -9.47 -12.33
C ILE A 43 11.66 -8.78 -11.00
N GLY A 44 11.50 -9.47 -9.88
CA GLY A 44 11.89 -8.94 -8.56
C GLY A 44 13.37 -8.54 -8.53
N PHE A 45 14.23 -9.40 -9.06
CA PHE A 45 15.67 -9.15 -9.17
C PHE A 45 16.00 -7.98 -10.11
N ILE A 46 15.36 -7.89 -11.27
CA ILE A 46 15.51 -6.74 -12.19
C ILE A 46 15.13 -5.44 -11.48
N LYS A 47 13.97 -5.41 -10.80
CA LYS A 47 13.55 -4.24 -10.02
C LYS A 47 14.60 -3.85 -8.99
N TYR A 48 15.13 -4.82 -8.27
CA TYR A 48 16.13 -4.58 -7.24
C TYR A 48 17.43 -3.99 -7.82
N ILE A 49 17.96 -4.53 -8.92
CA ILE A 49 19.21 -4.04 -9.52
C ILE A 49 19.10 -2.61 -10.02
N PHE A 50 17.96 -2.22 -10.59
CA PHE A 50 17.78 -0.85 -11.08
C PHE A 50 17.43 0.14 -9.95
N GLN A 51 17.08 -0.34 -8.75
CA GLN A 51 16.95 0.49 -7.55
C GLN A 51 18.31 0.73 -6.89
N SER A 52 19.01 1.77 -7.34
CA SER A 52 20.24 2.24 -6.69
C SER A 52 20.04 2.84 -5.29
N ILE A 53 18.79 3.14 -4.89
CA ILE A 53 18.42 3.67 -3.57
C ILE A 53 17.30 2.78 -3.02
N HIS A 54 17.44 2.39 -1.76
CA HIS A 54 16.45 1.57 -1.06
C HIS A 54 16.27 2.08 0.38
N LEU A 55 15.44 3.11 0.54
CA LEU A 55 15.22 3.78 1.81
C LEU A 55 13.89 3.32 2.44
N THR A 56 13.89 3.17 3.75
CA THR A 56 12.71 2.77 4.52
C THR A 56 12.57 3.61 5.78
N ILE A 57 11.39 3.62 6.39
CA ILE A 57 11.15 4.29 7.68
C ILE A 57 10.44 3.31 8.61
N PHE A 58 11.22 2.47 9.27
CA PHE A 58 10.78 1.39 10.16
C PHE A 58 9.53 0.67 9.60
N ASN A 59 8.59 0.28 10.46
CA ASN A 59 7.32 -0.34 10.07
C ASN A 59 6.28 0.66 9.50
N LEU A 60 6.69 1.77 8.86
CA LEU A 60 5.78 2.77 8.27
C LEU A 60 5.65 2.61 6.75
N GLU A 61 5.83 1.40 6.21
CA GLU A 61 5.78 1.15 4.77
C GLU A 61 4.48 1.65 4.13
N ASP A 62 3.35 1.54 4.84
CA ASP A 62 2.05 2.03 4.35
C ASP A 62 1.98 3.56 4.16
N PHE A 63 2.85 4.34 4.80
CA PHE A 63 2.80 5.80 4.76
C PHE A 63 3.48 6.39 3.51
N TYR A 64 4.51 5.71 2.98
CA TYR A 64 5.29 6.19 1.84
C TYR A 64 5.32 5.20 0.67
N THR A 65 4.53 4.12 0.73
CA THR A 65 4.29 3.23 -0.40
C THR A 65 2.89 3.43 -0.96
N PHE A 66 2.79 3.56 -2.27
CA PHE A 66 1.50 3.59 -2.96
C PHE A 66 1.27 2.29 -3.72
N LYS A 67 0.05 1.77 -3.69
CA LYS A 67 -0.35 0.55 -4.39
C LYS A 67 -0.64 0.86 -5.86
N LEU A 68 0.27 0.49 -6.75
CA LEU A 68 0.04 0.54 -8.20
C LEU A 68 -0.45 -0.83 -8.70
N GLY A 69 -1.57 -0.86 -9.45
CA GLY A 69 -2.12 -2.08 -10.03
C GLY A 69 -3.55 -1.92 -10.56
N THR A 70 -3.91 -2.62 -11.64
CA THR A 70 -5.25 -2.58 -12.26
C THR A 70 -6.06 -3.87 -12.10
N GLY A 71 -5.77 -4.69 -11.07
CA GLY A 71 -6.50 -5.94 -10.82
C GLY A 71 -5.98 -6.78 -9.66
N ASP A 72 -6.78 -7.77 -9.27
CA ASP A 72 -6.46 -8.71 -8.19
C ASP A 72 -5.21 -9.53 -8.53
N GLY A 73 -4.17 -9.37 -7.72
CA GLY A 73 -2.88 -10.04 -7.92
C GLY A 73 -1.87 -9.28 -8.78
N MET A 74 -2.12 -8.00 -9.11
CA MET A 74 -1.14 -7.11 -9.78
C MET A 74 -0.84 -5.86 -8.94
N TYR A 75 -0.73 -6.00 -7.62
CA TYR A 75 -0.45 -4.86 -6.74
C TYR A 75 1.04 -4.75 -6.42
N MET A 76 1.55 -3.52 -6.43
CA MET A 76 2.94 -3.23 -6.09
C MET A 76 3.03 -2.04 -5.16
N HIS A 77 3.91 -2.15 -4.16
CA HIS A 77 4.24 -1.05 -3.27
C HIS A 77 5.33 -0.19 -3.91
N TYR A 78 4.96 0.99 -4.40
CA TYR A 78 5.90 1.95 -4.97
C TYR A 78 6.41 2.92 -3.91
N ASN A 79 7.72 2.90 -3.65
CA ASN A 79 8.35 3.69 -2.60
C ASN A 79 8.61 5.14 -3.05
N LEU A 80 7.81 6.07 -2.52
CA LEU A 80 7.86 7.50 -2.85
C LEU A 80 9.12 8.19 -2.34
N LEU A 81 9.72 7.69 -1.26
CA LEU A 81 10.97 8.22 -0.73
C LEU A 81 12.13 7.97 -1.70
N ASN A 82 12.19 6.78 -2.30
CA ASN A 82 13.18 6.51 -3.36
C ASN A 82 12.97 7.43 -4.56
N ALA A 83 11.72 7.59 -5.01
CA ALA A 83 11.37 8.48 -6.12
C ALA A 83 11.77 9.94 -5.84
N PHE A 84 11.59 10.41 -4.61
CA PHE A 84 12.05 11.73 -4.17
C PHE A 84 13.56 11.92 -4.37
N PHE A 85 14.39 10.98 -3.92
CA PHE A 85 15.84 11.07 -4.12
C PHE A 85 16.24 10.95 -5.61
N TYR A 86 15.50 10.18 -6.42
CA TYR A 86 15.72 10.14 -7.86
C TYR A 86 15.40 11.47 -8.55
N VAL A 87 14.32 12.15 -8.16
CA VAL A 87 14.02 13.51 -8.64
C VAL A 87 15.14 14.48 -8.25
N LEU A 88 15.62 14.41 -7.00
CA LEU A 88 16.77 15.21 -6.58
C LEU A 88 18.05 14.88 -7.38
N LEU A 89 18.26 13.61 -7.75
CA LEU A 89 19.40 13.20 -8.58
C LEU A 89 19.33 13.82 -9.98
N ILE A 90 18.14 13.83 -10.60
CA ILE A 90 17.90 14.47 -11.90
C ILE A 90 18.15 15.97 -11.80
N LEU A 91 17.58 16.65 -10.80
CA LEU A 91 17.78 18.07 -10.58
C LEU A 91 19.26 18.39 -10.34
N GLY A 92 19.95 17.58 -9.53
CA GLY A 92 21.37 17.73 -9.24
C GLY A 92 22.23 17.58 -10.50
N ALA A 93 21.92 16.60 -11.35
CA ALA A 93 22.61 16.38 -12.61
C ALA A 93 22.38 17.54 -13.60
N VAL A 94 21.15 18.05 -13.69
CA VAL A 94 20.79 19.20 -14.54
C VAL A 94 21.54 20.45 -14.09
N PHE A 95 21.58 20.74 -12.78
CA PHE A 95 22.33 21.87 -12.24
C PHE A 95 23.84 21.71 -12.46
N TYR A 96 24.36 20.50 -12.30
CA TYR A 96 25.77 20.20 -12.56
C TYR A 96 26.15 20.46 -14.02
N LEU A 97 25.32 20.06 -15.00
CA LEU A 97 25.53 20.36 -16.43
C LEU A 97 25.43 21.86 -16.72
N ARG A 98 24.33 22.50 -16.30
CA ARG A 98 24.06 23.92 -16.58
C ARG A 98 25.12 24.84 -15.98
N SER A 99 25.67 24.47 -14.83
CA SER A 99 26.71 25.24 -14.15
C SER A 99 28.14 24.92 -14.61
N LYS A 100 28.32 24.04 -15.61
CA LYS A 100 29.65 23.55 -16.05
C LYS A 100 30.46 22.96 -14.88
N ALA A 101 29.84 22.03 -14.15
CA ALA A 101 30.36 21.32 -12.98
C ALA A 101 30.67 22.18 -11.73
N LYS A 102 30.22 23.43 -11.68
CA LYS A 102 30.40 24.29 -10.50
C LYS A 102 29.44 23.95 -9.37
N GLU A 103 28.18 23.66 -9.70
CA GLU A 103 27.13 23.32 -8.75
C GLU A 103 27.09 21.81 -8.52
N THR A 104 27.58 21.36 -7.36
CA THR A 104 27.77 19.94 -7.07
C THR A 104 27.00 19.45 -5.85
N ARG A 105 26.32 20.34 -5.11
CA ARG A 105 25.74 20.05 -3.79
C ARG A 105 24.72 18.94 -3.83
N LEU A 106 23.67 19.09 -4.64
CA LEU A 106 22.57 18.12 -4.70
C LEU A 106 23.03 16.79 -5.28
N LEU A 107 23.90 16.83 -6.29
CA LEU A 107 24.49 15.64 -6.90
C LEU A 107 25.32 14.84 -5.89
N ARG A 108 26.23 15.50 -5.17
CA ARG A 108 27.04 14.88 -4.10
C ARG A 108 26.16 14.34 -2.98
N PHE A 109 25.15 15.10 -2.57
CA PHE A 109 24.22 14.66 -1.54
C PHE A 109 23.53 13.35 -1.92
N VAL A 110 22.91 13.25 -3.10
CA VAL A 110 22.22 12.01 -3.49
C VAL A 110 23.20 10.85 -3.69
N TYR A 111 24.37 11.08 -4.29
CA TYR A 111 25.39 10.03 -4.40
C TYR A 111 25.92 9.57 -3.03
N SER A 112 25.98 10.45 -2.03
CA SER A 112 26.33 10.08 -0.66
C SER A 112 25.29 9.14 -0.06
N VAL A 113 24.00 9.37 -0.34
CA VAL A 113 22.90 8.50 0.09
C VAL A 113 22.96 7.16 -0.63
N ILE A 114 23.19 7.12 -1.94
CA ILE A 114 23.41 5.88 -2.71
C ILE A 114 24.58 5.09 -2.09
N PHE A 115 25.70 5.76 -1.83
CA PHE A 115 26.89 5.13 -1.26
C PHE A 115 26.60 4.46 0.08
N ILE A 116 26.08 5.21 1.05
CA ILE A 116 25.85 4.65 2.39
C ILE A 116 24.75 3.59 2.39
N THR A 117 23.71 3.73 1.56
CA THR A 117 22.64 2.73 1.43
C THR A 117 23.21 1.41 0.90
N LYS A 118 24.05 1.45 -0.12
CA LYS A 118 24.61 0.21 -0.68
C LYS A 118 25.68 -0.41 0.22
N VAL A 119 26.45 0.41 0.94
CA VAL A 119 27.37 -0.10 1.98
C VAL A 119 26.60 -0.74 3.12
N SER A 120 25.52 -0.12 3.62
CA SER A 120 24.71 -0.68 4.71
C SER A 120 24.00 -1.96 4.28
N SER A 121 23.37 -2.00 3.10
CA SER A 121 22.73 -3.20 2.56
C SER A 121 23.72 -4.34 2.33
N PHE A 122 24.91 -4.05 1.80
CA PHE A 122 25.94 -5.07 1.61
C PHE A 122 26.35 -5.72 2.94
N ILE A 123 26.57 -4.91 3.98
CA ILE A 123 26.96 -5.38 5.30
C ILE A 123 25.82 -6.15 5.96
N LEU A 124 24.59 -5.65 5.86
CA LEU A 124 23.39 -6.34 6.36
C LEU A 124 23.22 -7.70 5.69
N GLY A 125 23.44 -7.77 4.38
CA GLY A 125 23.40 -9.02 3.63
C GLY A 125 24.42 -10.04 4.14
N LEU A 126 25.66 -9.61 4.39
CA LEU A 126 26.69 -10.49 5.00
C LEU A 126 26.24 -11.02 6.36
N PHE A 127 25.65 -10.17 7.21
CA PHE A 127 25.05 -10.62 8.47
C PHE A 127 23.92 -11.63 8.24
N SER A 128 23.03 -11.38 7.27
CA SER A 128 21.92 -12.30 6.99
C SER A 128 22.40 -13.68 6.52
N ILE A 129 23.50 -13.77 5.77
CA ILE A 129 24.09 -15.05 5.34
C ILE A 129 24.63 -15.82 6.55
N VAL A 130 25.34 -15.13 7.45
CA VAL A 130 25.92 -15.76 8.65
C VAL A 130 24.83 -16.20 9.64
N LEU A 131 23.73 -15.46 9.71
CA LEU A 131 22.63 -15.72 10.64
C LEU A 131 21.57 -16.67 10.06
N MET A 132 21.59 -16.93 8.76
CA MET A 132 20.62 -17.79 8.06
C MET A 132 20.58 -19.19 8.66
N GLU A 133 19.38 -19.73 8.88
CA GLU A 133 19.18 -21.14 9.16
C GLU A 133 18.97 -21.91 7.86
N ASN A 134 19.32 -23.19 7.83
CA ASN A 134 19.28 -24.03 6.63
C ASN A 134 17.83 -24.24 6.15
N THR A 135 17.25 -23.29 5.42
CA THR A 135 15.98 -23.47 4.72
C THR A 135 16.20 -24.27 3.44
N THR A 136 15.52 -25.42 3.34
CA THR A 136 15.47 -26.29 2.16
C THR A 136 14.58 -25.68 1.07
N ASN A 137 15.10 -24.71 0.32
CA ASN A 137 14.39 -24.08 -0.79
C ASN A 137 14.49 -24.92 -2.09
N SER A 138 13.35 -25.27 -2.68
CA SER A 138 13.25 -26.07 -3.92
C SER A 138 13.84 -25.38 -5.17
N LEU A 139 14.10 -24.07 -5.11
CA LEU A 139 14.71 -23.28 -6.20
C LEU A 139 16.24 -23.17 -6.08
N GLY A 140 16.84 -23.74 -5.02
CA GLY A 140 18.26 -23.97 -4.81
C GLY A 140 19.22 -23.03 -5.54
N VAL A 141 19.89 -23.56 -6.58
CA VAL A 141 20.98 -22.90 -7.32
C VAL A 141 20.55 -21.57 -7.96
N PHE A 142 19.34 -21.48 -8.50
CA PHE A 142 18.86 -20.28 -9.18
C PHE A 142 18.83 -19.07 -8.22
N LEU A 143 18.31 -19.25 -7.00
CA LEU A 143 18.26 -18.17 -6.01
C LEU A 143 19.65 -17.77 -5.52
N TYR A 144 20.58 -18.72 -5.36
CA TYR A 144 21.97 -18.40 -4.98
C TYR A 144 22.68 -17.57 -6.05
N VAL A 145 22.43 -17.84 -7.35
CA VAL A 145 22.97 -17.02 -8.44
C VAL A 145 22.40 -15.60 -8.38
N LEU A 146 21.09 -15.45 -8.20
CA LEU A 146 20.46 -14.12 -8.07
C LEU A 146 21.02 -13.35 -6.86
N TRP A 147 21.16 -14.00 -5.70
CA TRP A 147 21.77 -13.38 -4.52
C TRP A 147 23.22 -12.98 -4.76
N PHE A 148 24.03 -13.85 -5.37
CA PHE A 148 25.42 -13.50 -5.69
C PHE A 148 25.50 -12.29 -6.61
N MET A 149 24.70 -12.28 -7.68
CA MET A 149 24.64 -11.14 -8.59
C MET A 149 24.15 -9.87 -7.89
N ASP A 150 23.26 -10.01 -6.92
CA ASP A 150 22.79 -8.89 -6.11
C ASP A 150 23.95 -8.24 -5.32
N TYR A 151 24.78 -9.02 -4.62
CA TYR A 151 25.98 -8.49 -3.95
C TYR A 151 26.95 -7.80 -4.91
N VAL A 152 27.14 -8.34 -6.11
CA VAL A 152 27.99 -7.73 -7.15
C VAL A 152 27.44 -6.36 -7.54
N VAL A 153 26.12 -6.26 -7.73
CA VAL A 153 25.44 -5.00 -8.07
C VAL A 153 25.52 -3.99 -6.93
N MET A 154 25.31 -4.41 -5.67
CA MET A 154 25.47 -3.54 -4.51
C MET A 154 26.89 -2.97 -4.42
N ALA A 155 27.90 -3.84 -4.56
CA ALA A 155 29.30 -3.42 -4.55
C ALA A 155 29.63 -2.47 -5.71
N PHE A 156 29.07 -2.73 -6.90
CA PHE A 156 29.20 -1.84 -8.05
C PHE A 156 28.65 -0.45 -7.77
N TYR A 157 27.41 -0.32 -7.27
CA TYR A 157 26.83 0.98 -6.96
C TYR A 157 27.59 1.72 -5.85
N ALA A 158 28.02 1.01 -4.81
CA ALA A 158 28.84 1.60 -3.75
C ALA A 158 30.16 2.16 -4.30
N TYR A 159 30.89 1.36 -5.09
CA TYR A 159 32.16 1.78 -5.70
C TYR A 159 31.99 2.93 -6.69
N LEU A 160 30.93 2.89 -7.49
CA LEU A 160 30.57 3.92 -8.44
C LEU A 160 30.26 5.25 -7.76
N ALA A 161 29.39 5.23 -6.75
CA ALA A 161 29.04 6.41 -5.96
C ALA A 161 30.29 6.99 -5.28
N PHE A 162 31.11 6.14 -4.65
CA PHE A 162 32.40 6.55 -4.08
C PHE A 162 33.33 7.21 -5.11
N SER A 163 33.45 6.62 -6.30
CA SER A 163 34.32 7.11 -7.38
C SER A 163 33.88 8.49 -7.86
N ILE A 164 32.56 8.72 -8.02
CA ILE A 164 31.99 10.00 -8.42
C ILE A 164 32.21 11.05 -7.33
N LEU A 165 31.94 10.71 -6.07
CA LEU A 165 32.16 11.61 -4.93
C LEU A 165 33.63 12.06 -4.85
N LYS A 166 34.58 11.12 -4.99
CA LYS A 166 36.01 11.43 -4.98
C LYS A 166 36.44 12.28 -6.17
N TYR A 167 35.91 12.01 -7.36
CA TYR A 167 36.18 12.82 -8.54
C TYR A 167 35.76 14.28 -8.35
N ILE A 168 34.55 14.51 -7.83
CA ILE A 168 34.04 15.86 -7.57
C ILE A 168 34.85 16.55 -6.46
N GLU A 169 35.23 15.80 -5.42
CA GLU A 169 36.04 16.30 -4.30
C GLU A 169 37.42 16.83 -4.74
N MET A 170 38.09 16.19 -5.70
CA MET A 170 39.40 16.62 -6.21
C MET A 170 39.39 18.03 -6.82
N GLY A 171 38.23 18.50 -7.30
CA GLY A 171 38.07 19.82 -7.90
C GLY A 171 37.71 20.93 -6.90
N LYS A 172 37.65 20.65 -5.60
CA LYS A 172 37.22 21.61 -4.57
C LYS A 172 38.41 22.19 -3.80
N THR A 173 38.37 23.49 -3.57
CA THR A 173 39.31 24.27 -2.76
C THR A 173 38.60 24.81 -1.50
N PHE A 174 39.35 25.26 -0.50
CA PHE A 174 38.79 25.88 0.71
C PHE A 174 38.59 27.38 0.55
N GLU A 175 37.62 27.92 1.26
CA GLU A 175 37.42 29.36 1.40
C GLU A 175 38.47 29.92 2.39
N THR A 176 39.23 30.92 1.95
CA THR A 176 40.30 31.56 2.71
C THR A 176 40.01 33.05 2.94
N ILE A 177 40.40 33.56 4.11
CA ILE A 177 40.46 34.99 4.41
C ILE A 177 41.93 35.38 4.51
N GLU A 178 42.36 36.26 3.63
CA GLU A 178 43.68 36.89 3.70
C GLU A 178 43.62 38.10 4.63
N ARG A 179 44.46 38.11 5.66
CA ARG A 179 44.69 39.28 6.49
C ARG A 179 46.12 39.76 6.29
N THR A 180 46.27 40.96 5.76
CA THR A 180 47.57 41.60 5.57
C THR A 180 47.91 42.41 6.81
N TYR A 181 48.99 42.03 7.50
CA TYR A 181 49.64 42.85 8.51
C TYR A 181 50.83 43.56 7.88
N GLU A 182 51.32 44.64 8.51
CA GLU A 182 52.43 45.44 7.99
C GLU A 182 53.70 44.63 7.67
N THR A 183 53.87 43.45 8.27
CA THR A 183 55.07 42.60 8.13
C THR A 183 54.83 41.22 7.50
N HIS A 184 53.57 40.76 7.38
CA HIS A 184 53.25 39.45 6.79
C HIS A 184 51.76 39.33 6.43
N THR A 185 51.46 38.49 5.44
CA THR A 185 50.09 38.11 5.08
C THR A 185 49.77 36.75 5.71
N SER A 186 48.77 36.68 6.59
CA SER A 186 48.27 35.42 7.13
C SER A 186 47.03 34.97 6.34
N VAL A 187 47.04 33.73 5.84
CA VAL A 187 45.88 33.11 5.20
C VAL A 187 45.18 32.22 6.23
N THR A 188 43.92 32.51 6.51
CA THR A 188 43.13 31.74 7.50
C THR A 188 41.95 31.06 6.82
N LEU A 189 41.67 29.81 7.22
CA LEU A 189 40.54 29.04 6.68
C LEU A 189 39.22 29.50 7.30
N VAL A 190 38.15 29.54 6.50
CA VAL A 190 36.84 29.97 6.99
C VAL A 190 36.09 28.82 7.65
N GLU A 191 35.90 28.91 8.97
CA GLU A 191 35.08 27.96 9.72
C GLU A 191 33.58 28.06 9.42
N ALA A 192 32.90 26.92 9.52
CA ALA A 192 31.45 26.81 9.46
C ALA A 192 30.79 27.34 10.74
N GLY A 193 29.83 28.26 10.56
CA GLY A 193 29.07 28.84 11.66
C GLY A 193 28.10 27.85 12.32
N ARG A 194 27.64 28.22 13.53
CA ARG A 194 26.81 27.38 14.44
C ARG A 194 25.58 26.76 13.79
N TRP A 195 24.77 27.56 13.08
CA TRP A 195 23.55 27.09 12.41
C TRP A 195 23.81 26.05 11.31
N ARG A 196 24.97 26.09 10.64
CA ARG A 196 25.33 25.06 9.66
C ARG A 196 25.63 23.73 10.35
N ARG A 197 26.32 23.77 11.50
CA ARG A 197 26.60 22.55 12.30
C ARG A 197 25.31 21.92 12.84
N PHE A 198 24.37 22.75 13.30
CA PHE A 198 23.03 22.28 13.70
C PHE A 198 22.25 21.67 12.52
N PHE A 199 22.29 22.30 11.34
CA PHE A 199 21.72 21.72 10.13
C PHE A 199 22.38 20.38 9.76
N HIS A 200 23.70 20.24 9.93
CA HIS A 200 24.39 18.97 9.70
C HIS A 200 23.87 17.86 10.59
N LEU A 201 23.67 18.15 11.89
CA LEU A 201 23.11 17.19 12.84
C LEU A 201 21.76 16.67 12.35
N ILE A 202 20.81 17.58 12.07
CA ILE A 202 19.44 17.21 11.67
C ILE A 202 19.44 16.35 10.40
N ILE A 203 20.16 16.80 9.36
CA ILE A 203 20.14 16.12 8.07
C ILE A 203 20.91 14.80 8.13
N ASP A 204 22.07 14.75 8.80
CA ASP A 204 22.82 13.49 8.95
C ASP A 204 22.01 12.47 9.76
N ASP A 205 21.37 12.86 10.87
CA ASP A 205 20.51 11.96 11.67
C ASP A 205 19.27 11.51 10.87
N PHE A 206 18.65 12.40 10.08
CA PHE A 206 17.54 12.04 9.18
C PHE A 206 17.97 11.01 8.14
N ILE A 207 19.08 11.25 7.43
CA ILE A 207 19.60 10.31 6.42
C ILE A 207 20.01 8.98 7.06
N MET A 208 20.61 9.02 8.24
CA MET A 208 20.94 7.82 8.99
C MET A 208 19.69 6.98 9.29
N ILE A 209 18.60 7.59 9.76
CA ILE A 209 17.34 6.89 10.01
C ILE A 209 16.82 6.24 8.73
N LEU A 210 16.78 6.99 7.61
CA LEU A 210 16.27 6.46 6.34
C LEU A 210 17.08 5.26 5.81
N VAL A 211 18.39 5.28 6.03
CA VAL A 211 19.34 4.28 5.51
C VAL A 211 19.40 3.05 6.40
N PHE A 212 19.41 3.22 7.72
CA PHE A 212 19.57 2.13 8.68
C PHE A 212 18.26 1.58 9.23
N SER A 213 17.12 2.15 8.85
CA SER A 213 15.79 1.63 9.18
C SER A 213 15.64 0.13 8.87
N ALA A 214 15.98 -0.30 7.65
CA ALA A 214 15.91 -1.71 7.26
C ALA A 214 16.88 -2.59 8.08
N SER A 215 18.06 -2.06 8.42
CA SER A 215 18.99 -2.74 9.32
C SER A 215 18.40 -2.88 10.72
N PHE A 216 17.79 -1.83 11.25
CA PHE A 216 17.15 -1.85 12.56
C PHE A 216 16.03 -2.90 12.63
N GLU A 217 15.19 -2.96 11.60
CA GLU A 217 14.14 -3.96 11.48
C GLU A 217 14.70 -5.39 11.41
N PHE A 218 15.74 -5.61 10.60
CA PHE A 218 16.44 -6.88 10.54
C PHE A 218 17.00 -7.29 11.92
N PHE A 219 17.58 -6.35 12.67
CA PHE A 219 18.12 -6.60 14.01
C PHE A 219 17.02 -7.01 15.00
N ILE A 220 15.82 -6.44 14.90
CA ILE A 220 14.68 -6.79 15.77
C ILE A 220 14.04 -8.11 15.38
N ARG A 221 13.86 -8.36 14.08
CA ARG A 221 13.13 -9.53 13.56
C ARG A 221 13.94 -10.82 13.55
N THR A 222 15.26 -10.75 13.61
CA THR A 222 16.13 -11.93 13.58
C THR A 222 16.21 -12.59 14.95
N GLU A 223 15.70 -13.81 15.11
CA GLU A 223 15.60 -14.53 16.39
C GLU A 223 16.93 -14.58 17.19
N LYS A 224 18.04 -14.86 16.50
CA LYS A 224 19.39 -14.88 17.10
C LYS A 224 19.79 -13.54 17.72
N LEU A 225 19.36 -12.43 17.12
CA LEU A 225 19.64 -11.07 17.61
C LEU A 225 18.58 -10.62 18.63
N GLN A 226 17.36 -11.13 18.54
CA GLN A 226 16.28 -10.82 19.46
C GLN A 226 16.65 -11.17 20.90
N THR A 227 17.38 -12.26 21.13
CA THR A 227 17.87 -12.61 22.48
C THR A 227 18.77 -11.53 23.07
N PHE A 228 19.66 -10.95 22.26
CA PHE A 228 20.52 -9.83 22.68
C PHE A 228 19.71 -8.55 22.94
N VAL A 229 18.76 -8.23 22.05
CA VAL A 229 17.88 -7.06 22.21
C VAL A 229 17.03 -7.18 23.48
N SER A 230 16.41 -8.34 23.71
CA SER A 230 15.62 -8.62 24.92
C SER A 230 16.46 -8.55 26.19
N ALA A 231 17.71 -9.01 26.17
CA ALA A 231 18.62 -8.89 27.31
C ALA A 231 18.94 -7.42 27.64
N LEU A 232 19.18 -6.59 26.62
CA LEU A 232 19.37 -5.14 26.80
C LEU A 232 18.11 -4.46 27.35
N GLN A 233 16.95 -4.80 26.80
CA GLN A 233 15.65 -4.26 27.23
C GLN A 233 15.35 -4.62 28.69
N ASN A 234 15.53 -5.89 29.07
CA ASN A 234 15.31 -6.36 30.43
C ASN A 234 16.29 -5.74 31.44
N GLY A 235 17.55 -5.50 31.03
CA GLY A 235 18.58 -4.96 31.92
C GLY A 235 18.56 -3.44 32.10
N LEU A 236 18.25 -2.69 31.03
CA LEU A 236 18.39 -1.22 30.99
C LEU A 236 17.08 -0.48 30.69
N GLY A 237 16.02 -1.22 30.33
CA GLY A 237 14.74 -0.68 29.87
C GLY A 237 14.71 -0.39 28.38
N ASP A 238 13.52 -0.46 27.79
CA ASP A 238 13.29 -0.34 26.34
C ASP A 238 13.87 0.93 25.72
N ARG A 239 13.69 2.07 26.42
CA ARG A 239 14.16 3.37 25.94
C ARG A 239 15.68 3.43 25.84
N VAL A 240 16.38 2.88 26.82
CA VAL A 240 17.85 2.88 26.85
C VAL A 240 18.40 1.91 25.82
N ALA A 241 17.78 0.73 25.68
CA ALA A 241 18.14 -0.22 24.63
C ALA A 241 18.02 0.41 23.23
N PHE A 242 16.93 1.13 22.96
CA PHE A 242 16.75 1.86 21.70
C PHE A 242 17.84 2.92 21.48
N ILE A 243 18.17 3.72 22.50
CA ILE A 243 19.23 4.74 22.42
C ILE A 243 20.59 4.11 22.11
N ILE A 244 20.92 2.95 22.71
CA ILE A 244 22.17 2.24 22.46
C ILE A 244 22.25 1.75 21.01
N ILE A 245 21.17 1.16 20.49
CA ILE A 245 21.11 0.69 19.11
C ILE A 245 21.22 1.87 18.13
N PHE A 246 20.52 2.98 18.42
CA PHE A 246 20.62 4.20 17.62
C PHE A 246 22.05 4.78 17.63
N ALA A 247 22.69 4.82 18.80
CA ALA A 247 24.07 5.27 18.96
C ALA A 247 25.06 4.38 18.16
N PHE A 248 24.83 3.07 18.12
CA PHE A 248 25.62 2.14 17.32
C PHE A 248 25.57 2.50 15.82
N PHE A 249 24.37 2.68 15.26
CA PHE A 249 24.22 3.09 13.86
C PHE A 249 24.81 4.48 13.58
N ARG A 250 24.73 5.40 14.56
CA ARG A 250 25.32 6.73 14.46
C ARG A 250 26.84 6.70 14.39
N VAL A 251 27.48 5.88 15.22
CA VAL A 251 28.94 5.64 15.13
C VAL A 251 29.28 5.08 13.77
N PHE A 252 28.51 4.11 13.30
CA PHE A 252 28.74 3.46 12.01
C PHE A 252 28.63 4.45 10.83
N TYR A 253 27.60 5.29 10.83
CA TYR A 253 27.38 6.33 9.82
C TYR A 253 28.55 7.32 9.75
N TYR A 254 28.92 7.94 10.88
CA TYR A 254 30.00 8.93 10.91
C TYR A 254 31.36 8.31 10.66
N ALA A 255 31.63 7.10 11.17
CA ALA A 255 32.89 6.40 10.96
C ALA A 255 33.11 6.12 9.46
N ILE A 256 32.10 5.63 8.74
CA ILE A 256 32.20 5.41 7.29
C ILE A 256 32.42 6.74 6.56
N PHE A 257 31.54 7.72 6.78
CA PHE A 257 31.61 8.98 6.04
C PHE A 257 32.89 9.77 6.30
N GLU A 258 33.21 10.03 7.56
CA GLU A 258 34.34 10.90 7.91
C GLU A 258 35.67 10.19 7.67
N SER A 259 35.78 8.87 7.92
CA SER A 259 37.04 8.15 7.66
C SER A 259 37.29 7.92 6.16
N VAL A 260 36.26 7.57 5.38
CA VAL A 260 36.42 7.24 3.95
C VAL A 260 36.37 8.50 3.08
N LEU A 261 35.38 9.36 3.30
CA LEU A 261 35.11 10.54 2.47
C LEU A 261 35.58 11.86 3.09
N GLY A 262 35.80 11.94 4.41
CA GLY A 262 36.14 13.19 5.10
C GLY A 262 34.98 14.18 5.22
N VAL A 263 33.78 13.77 4.80
CA VAL A 263 32.59 14.61 4.71
C VAL A 263 31.33 13.73 4.78
N THR A 264 30.28 14.23 5.44
CA THR A 264 28.97 13.55 5.57
C THR A 264 27.97 14.08 4.53
N ALA A 265 26.82 13.41 4.38
CA ALA A 265 25.79 13.80 3.42
C ALA A 265 25.35 15.26 3.59
N ALA A 266 25.06 15.68 4.83
CA ALA A 266 24.63 17.05 5.10
C ALA A 266 25.73 18.09 4.80
N LYS A 267 26.98 17.75 5.09
CA LYS A 267 28.13 18.63 4.84
C LYS A 267 28.37 18.85 3.35
N MET A 268 28.02 17.87 2.50
CA MET A 268 28.06 18.04 1.03
C MET A 268 27.01 19.04 0.52
N LEU A 269 25.84 19.16 1.17
CA LEU A 269 24.83 20.17 0.82
C LEU A 269 25.27 21.59 1.18
N THR A 270 26.05 21.76 2.25
CA THR A 270 26.50 23.08 2.69
C THR A 270 27.89 23.46 2.20
N GLU A 271 28.56 22.56 1.45
CA GLU A 271 29.95 22.68 1.00
C GLU A 271 30.89 22.95 2.17
N THR A 272 30.89 22.04 3.13
CA THR A 272 31.79 22.07 4.29
C THR A 272 32.51 20.74 4.44
N ARG A 273 33.68 20.74 5.06
CA ARG A 273 34.50 19.56 5.24
C ARG A 273 35.15 19.54 6.61
N VAL A 274 35.48 18.35 7.08
CA VAL A 274 36.24 18.14 8.31
C VAL A 274 37.73 18.12 7.98
N THR A 275 38.50 18.99 8.63
CA THR A 275 39.96 19.11 8.44
C THR A 275 40.68 19.21 9.78
N ASP A 276 42.00 19.05 9.77
CA ASP A 276 42.85 19.54 10.87
C ASP A 276 43.07 21.05 10.77
N GLU A 277 43.93 21.60 11.62
CA GLU A 277 44.23 23.04 11.69
C GLU A 277 44.86 23.56 10.39
N GLU A 278 45.66 22.72 9.72
CA GLU A 278 46.34 23.02 8.46
C GLU A 278 45.45 22.82 7.23
N GLY A 279 44.21 22.33 7.39
CA GLY A 279 43.29 22.08 6.28
C GLY A 279 43.48 20.71 5.60
N ASN A 280 44.32 19.84 6.15
CA ASN A 280 44.51 18.48 5.66
C ASN A 280 43.43 17.54 6.22
N LYS A 281 43.40 16.31 5.69
CA LYS A 281 42.49 15.26 6.17
C LYS A 281 42.96 14.81 7.57
N PRO A 282 42.10 14.86 8.61
CA PRO A 282 42.50 14.43 9.94
C PRO A 282 42.86 12.93 9.96
N PRO A 283 43.73 12.51 10.89
CA PRO A 283 44.01 11.10 11.08
C PRO A 283 42.75 10.36 11.53
N VAL A 284 42.65 9.07 11.15
CA VAL A 284 41.49 8.22 11.47
C VAL A 284 41.23 8.15 12.97
N SER A 285 42.28 8.19 13.80
CA SER A 285 42.17 8.22 15.26
C SER A 285 41.41 9.46 15.77
N SER A 286 41.68 10.65 15.23
CA SER A 286 40.94 11.88 15.56
C SER A 286 39.48 11.80 15.12
N ILE A 287 39.22 11.23 13.93
CA ILE A 287 37.85 11.03 13.42
C ILE A 287 37.05 10.07 14.31
N LEU A 288 37.67 8.97 14.77
CA LEU A 288 37.02 8.03 15.69
C LEU A 288 36.76 8.68 17.05
N LYS A 289 37.75 9.38 17.63
CA LYS A 289 37.56 10.16 18.87
C LYS A 289 36.36 11.09 18.74
N ARG A 290 36.33 11.87 17.66
CA ARG A 290 35.24 12.80 17.34
C ARG A 290 33.89 12.10 17.24
N THR A 291 33.84 10.93 16.61
CA THR A 291 32.62 10.14 16.45
C THR A 291 32.08 9.64 17.79
N PHE A 292 32.94 9.13 18.68
CA PHE A 292 32.53 8.70 20.01
C PHE A 292 32.14 9.87 20.91
N LEU A 293 32.82 11.02 20.80
CA LEU A 293 32.50 12.21 21.60
C LEU A 293 31.10 12.76 21.34
N ARG A 294 30.54 12.56 20.13
CA ARG A 294 29.15 12.93 19.79
C ARG A 294 28.09 12.09 20.51
N LEU A 295 28.49 10.98 21.13
CA LEU A 295 27.59 10.17 21.96
C LEU A 295 27.46 10.71 23.38
N VAL A 296 28.31 11.66 23.79
CA VAL A 296 28.22 12.28 25.11
C VAL A 296 26.86 12.98 25.23
N PRO A 297 26.07 12.72 26.27
CA PRO A 297 24.80 13.41 26.49
C PRO A 297 24.98 14.92 26.47
N PHE A 298 24.04 15.65 25.88
CA PHE A 298 24.07 17.10 25.72
C PHE A 298 25.18 17.67 24.83
N GLU A 299 26.00 16.83 24.18
CA GLU A 299 27.02 17.28 23.22
C GLU A 299 26.39 18.12 22.10
N ALA A 300 25.21 17.73 21.61
CA ALA A 300 24.48 18.50 20.61
C ALA A 300 24.08 19.92 21.07
N LEU A 301 24.02 20.21 22.37
CA LEU A 301 23.78 21.60 22.84
C LEU A 301 25.04 22.46 22.74
N THR A 302 26.21 21.85 22.59
CA THR A 302 27.49 22.57 22.46
C THR A 302 27.65 23.26 21.11
N PHE A 303 26.78 22.99 20.13
CA PHE A 303 26.72 23.77 18.89
C PHE A 303 26.43 25.26 19.11
N PHE A 304 25.89 25.64 20.27
CA PHE A 304 25.66 27.05 20.63
C PHE A 304 26.92 27.75 21.18
N THR A 305 28.01 27.03 21.46
CA THR A 305 29.29 27.61 21.91
C THR A 305 30.20 27.92 20.69
N PRO A 306 31.35 28.59 20.87
CA PRO A 306 32.28 28.88 19.78
C PRO A 306 32.83 27.63 19.08
N SER A 307 33.00 26.52 19.80
CA SER A 307 33.46 25.23 19.25
C SER A 307 32.76 24.06 19.95
N GLY A 308 32.28 23.10 19.17
CA GLY A 308 31.67 21.88 19.71
C GLY A 308 32.68 21.05 20.50
N LEU A 309 32.22 20.34 21.54
CA LEU A 309 33.12 19.53 22.38
C LEU A 309 33.84 18.45 21.57
N HIS A 310 33.12 17.80 20.65
CA HIS A 310 33.70 16.79 19.78
C HIS A 310 34.81 17.35 18.87
N ASP A 311 34.65 18.58 18.36
CA ASP A 311 35.65 19.23 17.51
C ASP A 311 36.89 19.62 18.34
N LYS A 312 36.69 20.24 19.51
CA LYS A 312 37.78 20.70 20.39
C LYS A 312 38.66 19.57 20.90
N TRP A 313 38.06 18.47 21.37
CA TRP A 313 38.83 17.36 21.97
C TRP A 313 39.36 16.36 20.94
N SER A 314 38.92 16.47 19.69
CA SER A 314 39.49 15.69 18.59
C SER A 314 40.48 16.47 17.74
N GLU A 315 40.70 17.75 18.05
CA GLU A 315 41.56 18.67 17.26
C GLU A 315 41.13 18.72 15.79
N THR A 316 39.81 18.81 15.56
CA THR A 316 39.25 18.89 14.21
C THR A 316 38.42 20.14 14.01
N TYR A 317 38.38 20.60 12.77
CA TYR A 317 37.70 21.82 12.36
C TYR A 317 36.74 21.53 11.22
N VAL A 318 35.67 22.33 11.14
CA VAL A 318 34.71 22.26 10.03
C VAL A 318 34.89 23.50 9.16
N ILE A 319 35.55 23.33 8.02
CA ILE A 319 35.95 24.40 7.10
C ILE A 319 35.01 24.46 5.90
N LYS A 320 34.76 25.67 5.38
CA LYS A 320 33.96 25.88 4.16
C LYS A 320 34.79 25.62 2.90
N GLU A 321 34.20 24.91 1.95
CA GLU A 321 34.72 24.81 0.59
C GLU A 321 34.33 26.08 -0.20
N GLN A 322 35.14 26.47 -1.18
CA GLN A 322 34.91 27.63 -2.02
C GLN A 322 33.62 27.45 -2.84
N ARG A 323 32.70 28.41 -2.70
CA ARG A 323 31.41 28.40 -3.40
C ARG A 323 31.57 28.87 -4.84
N ALA A 324 31.52 27.91 -5.77
CA ALA A 324 31.53 28.20 -7.21
C ALA A 324 30.12 28.18 -7.84
N GLY A 325 29.14 27.60 -7.14
CA GLY A 325 27.76 27.42 -7.60
C GLY A 325 26.82 28.58 -7.24
N VAL A 326 25.52 28.31 -7.18
CA VAL A 326 24.48 29.33 -6.95
C VAL A 326 24.55 29.87 -5.52
N SER A 327 24.64 31.19 -5.36
CA SER A 327 24.63 31.85 -4.05
C SER A 327 23.23 31.91 -3.45
N GLY A 328 23.08 31.55 -2.17
CA GLY A 328 21.86 31.81 -1.39
C GLY A 328 21.32 30.60 -0.63
N ALA A 329 20.63 30.86 0.47
CA ALA A 329 19.94 29.84 1.27
C ALA A 329 18.74 29.23 0.54
N TRP A 330 18.14 29.97 -0.40
CA TRP A 330 17.01 29.54 -1.23
C TRP A 330 17.27 28.25 -2.01
N TYR A 331 18.52 27.96 -2.37
CA TYR A 331 18.88 26.68 -3.00
C TYR A 331 18.51 25.48 -2.12
N LEU A 332 18.66 25.60 -0.80
CA LEU A 332 18.30 24.52 0.12
C LEU A 332 16.78 24.30 0.20
N LEU A 333 15.95 25.24 -0.28
CA LEU A 333 14.50 25.04 -0.36
C LEU A 333 14.08 24.05 -1.45
N ILE A 334 14.97 23.67 -2.37
CA ILE A 334 14.67 22.63 -3.36
C ILE A 334 14.22 21.34 -2.65
N VAL A 335 14.92 20.95 -1.57
CA VAL A 335 14.60 19.75 -0.80
C VAL A 335 13.17 19.79 -0.22
N PRO A 336 12.78 20.77 0.64
CA PRO A 336 11.42 20.82 1.18
C PRO A 336 10.36 21.08 0.10
N VAL A 337 10.64 21.84 -0.95
CA VAL A 337 9.69 22.03 -2.06
C VAL A 337 9.40 20.71 -2.78
N THR A 338 10.44 19.90 -3.06
CA THR A 338 10.25 18.58 -3.67
C THR A 338 9.48 17.64 -2.74
N ILE A 339 9.63 17.74 -1.42
CA ILE A 339 8.82 16.98 -0.45
C ILE A 339 7.35 17.41 -0.54
N VAL A 340 7.06 18.72 -0.50
CA VAL A 340 5.68 19.24 -0.56
C VAL A 340 4.99 18.85 -1.87
N VAL A 341 5.68 18.96 -3.00
CA VAL A 341 5.15 18.52 -4.30
C VAL A 341 4.85 17.01 -4.28
N GLY A 342 5.74 16.20 -3.71
CA GLY A 342 5.49 14.76 -3.53
C GLY A 342 4.24 14.47 -2.71
N LEU A 343 4.06 15.15 -1.56
CA LEU A 343 2.87 15.00 -0.71
C LEU A 343 1.58 15.43 -1.42
N LEU A 344 1.61 16.50 -2.22
CA LEU A 344 0.46 16.94 -3.01
C LEU A 344 0.07 15.91 -4.08
N ILE A 345 1.04 15.26 -4.72
CA ILE A 345 0.79 14.18 -5.69
C ILE A 345 0.09 13.01 -4.98
N VAL A 346 0.60 12.57 -3.84
CA VAL A 346 -0.01 11.49 -3.04
C VAL A 346 -1.43 11.83 -2.63
N PHE A 347 -1.64 13.04 -2.11
CA PHE A 347 -2.96 13.53 -1.74
C PHE A 347 -3.92 13.54 -2.94
N GLY A 348 -3.45 13.99 -4.11
CA GLY A 348 -4.23 13.98 -5.34
C GLY A 348 -4.64 12.57 -5.78
N ILE A 349 -3.72 11.60 -5.68
CA ILE A 349 -4.00 10.20 -5.98
C ILE A 349 -5.05 9.62 -5.02
N TYR A 350 -4.84 9.77 -3.70
CA TYR A 350 -5.79 9.28 -2.69
C TYR A 350 -7.18 9.92 -2.86
N LYS A 351 -7.22 11.23 -3.14
CA LYS A 351 -8.49 11.93 -3.39
C LYS A 351 -9.16 11.44 -4.67
N TYR A 352 -8.41 11.15 -5.72
CA TYR A 352 -8.94 10.58 -6.96
C TYR A 352 -9.55 9.18 -6.72
N GLU A 353 -8.84 8.29 -6.02
CA GLU A 353 -9.35 6.96 -5.67
C GLU A 353 -10.61 7.02 -4.82
N SER A 354 -10.63 7.89 -3.81
CA SER A 354 -11.81 8.14 -2.98
C SER A 354 -13.01 8.62 -3.82
N LEU A 355 -12.80 9.51 -4.79
CA LEU A 355 -13.87 9.98 -5.68
C LEU A 355 -14.36 8.88 -6.63
N GLN A 356 -13.48 7.99 -7.10
CA GLN A 356 -13.89 6.87 -7.94
C GLN A 356 -14.68 5.83 -7.14
N ALA A 357 -14.28 5.54 -5.90
CA ALA A 357 -15.02 4.67 -4.99
C ALA A 357 -16.44 5.22 -4.72
N GLU A 358 -16.57 6.53 -4.45
CA GLU A 358 -17.86 7.19 -4.24
C GLU A 358 -18.76 7.12 -5.48
N LYS A 359 -18.23 7.38 -6.67
CA LYS A 359 -18.98 7.25 -7.93
C LYS A 359 -19.49 5.83 -8.15
N LYS A 360 -18.64 4.83 -7.89
CA LYS A 360 -19.00 3.42 -8.01
C LYS A 360 -20.11 3.04 -7.02
N GLU A 361 -19.99 3.48 -5.77
CA GLU A 361 -21.01 3.25 -4.75
C GLU A 361 -22.36 3.84 -5.17
N GLN A 362 -22.38 5.10 -5.62
CA GLN A 362 -23.60 5.76 -6.11
C GLN A 362 -24.22 5.03 -7.31
N ALA A 363 -23.40 4.50 -8.21
CA ALA A 363 -23.88 3.73 -9.37
C ALA A 363 -24.51 2.39 -8.96
N ILE A 364 -23.91 1.66 -8.01
CA ILE A 364 -24.47 0.42 -7.44
C ILE A 364 -25.78 0.70 -6.72
N ILE A 365 -25.82 1.76 -5.94
CA ILE A 365 -27.02 2.25 -5.25
C ILE A 365 -28.17 2.48 -6.25
N GLN A 366 -27.89 3.20 -7.34
CA GLN A 366 -28.87 3.51 -8.37
C GLN A 366 -29.36 2.23 -9.08
N GLN A 367 -28.45 1.31 -9.41
CA GLN A 367 -28.78 0.01 -10.00
C GLN A 367 -29.71 -0.80 -9.09
N ASN A 368 -29.41 -0.85 -7.79
CA ASN A 368 -30.23 -1.54 -6.81
C ASN A 368 -31.64 -0.93 -6.73
N LYS A 369 -31.76 0.41 -6.69
CA LYS A 369 -33.08 1.08 -6.73
C LYS A 369 -33.91 0.64 -7.94
N GLU A 370 -33.32 0.59 -9.12
CA GLU A 370 -34.01 0.19 -10.36
C GLU A 370 -34.44 -1.28 -10.33
N VAL A 371 -33.59 -2.18 -9.83
CA VAL A 371 -33.91 -3.61 -9.65
C VAL A 371 -35.06 -3.78 -8.66
N PHE A 372 -35.03 -3.08 -7.53
CA PHE A 372 -36.10 -3.11 -6.53
C PHE A 372 -37.42 -2.55 -7.06
N ALA A 373 -37.39 -1.39 -7.73
CA ALA A 373 -38.57 -0.79 -8.33
C ALA A 373 -39.21 -1.72 -9.38
N HIS A 374 -38.39 -2.41 -10.18
CA HIS A 374 -38.89 -3.41 -11.12
C HIS A 374 -39.53 -4.62 -10.43
N LYS A 375 -38.94 -5.13 -9.34
CA LYS A 375 -39.51 -6.24 -8.55
C LYS A 375 -40.83 -5.82 -7.87
N LEU A 376 -40.87 -4.63 -7.29
CA LEU A 376 -42.08 -4.10 -6.64
C LEU A 376 -43.22 -3.89 -7.64
N LYS A 377 -42.93 -3.43 -8.85
CA LYS A 377 -43.94 -3.26 -9.92
C LYS A 377 -44.56 -4.60 -10.36
N ASN A 378 -43.79 -5.68 -10.32
CA ASN A 378 -44.19 -7.01 -10.77
C ASN A 378 -44.41 -7.99 -9.60
N LEU A 379 -44.83 -7.48 -8.44
CA LEU A 379 -45.05 -8.28 -7.24
C LEU A 379 -46.11 -9.38 -7.48
N SER A 380 -45.91 -10.52 -6.85
CA SER A 380 -46.78 -11.69 -6.90
C SER A 380 -47.11 -12.21 -5.50
N THR A 381 -48.16 -13.02 -5.37
CA THR A 381 -48.51 -13.70 -4.12
C THR A 381 -47.45 -14.70 -3.65
N ASN A 382 -46.45 -15.02 -4.47
CA ASN A 382 -45.33 -15.88 -4.09
C ASN A 382 -44.13 -15.10 -3.54
N ASP A 383 -44.18 -13.76 -3.55
CA ASP A 383 -43.07 -12.93 -3.08
C ASP A 383 -43.07 -12.74 -1.57
N PHE A 384 -41.86 -12.66 -1.04
CA PHE A 384 -41.53 -12.31 0.33
C PHE A 384 -40.59 -11.09 0.31
N ILE A 385 -40.85 -10.14 1.20
CA ILE A 385 -39.99 -8.97 1.40
C ILE A 385 -39.25 -9.17 2.71
N LYS A 386 -37.91 -9.21 2.67
CA LYS A 386 -37.08 -9.28 3.88
C LYS A 386 -36.89 -7.87 4.43
N LEU A 387 -37.21 -7.70 5.70
CA LEU A 387 -37.02 -6.47 6.46
C LEU A 387 -35.85 -6.59 7.42
N GLU A 388 -35.09 -5.51 7.56
CA GLU A 388 -33.99 -5.40 8.52
C GLU A 388 -34.30 -4.23 9.48
N SER A 389 -34.17 -4.47 10.78
CA SER A 389 -34.46 -3.46 11.79
C SER A 389 -33.35 -2.43 11.85
N LEU A 390 -33.72 -1.15 11.92
CA LEU A 390 -32.76 -0.05 12.09
C LEU A 390 -32.35 0.18 13.56
N ASP A 391 -33.04 -0.45 14.51
CA ASP A 391 -32.89 -0.19 15.95
C ASP A 391 -31.93 -1.17 16.65
N TYR A 392 -30.96 -1.75 15.93
CA TYR A 392 -29.95 -2.74 16.40
C TYR A 392 -30.50 -4.04 17.01
N ALA A 393 -31.82 -4.27 16.99
CA ALA A 393 -32.41 -5.54 17.36
C ALA A 393 -32.38 -6.48 16.15
N ASN A 394 -31.64 -7.59 16.23
CA ASN A 394 -31.74 -8.65 15.23
C ASN A 394 -33.18 -9.17 15.21
N SER A 395 -33.98 -8.77 14.23
CA SER A 395 -35.26 -9.37 13.92
C SER A 395 -35.37 -9.48 12.41
N ASP A 396 -35.11 -10.69 11.88
CA ASP A 396 -35.31 -10.98 10.47
C ASP A 396 -36.81 -11.19 10.23
N ILE A 397 -37.51 -10.09 9.95
CA ILE A 397 -38.95 -10.10 9.67
C ILE A 397 -39.16 -10.24 8.16
N TYR A 398 -40.11 -11.08 7.78
CA TYR A 398 -40.49 -11.28 6.39
C TYR A 398 -41.95 -10.90 6.18
N LEU A 399 -42.23 -10.12 5.13
CA LEU A 399 -43.58 -9.82 4.69
C LEU A 399 -43.94 -10.71 3.51
N LYS A 400 -44.85 -11.67 3.74
CA LYS A 400 -45.40 -12.53 2.70
C LYS A 400 -46.56 -11.82 1.99
N THR A 401 -46.48 -11.68 0.67
CA THR A 401 -47.58 -11.09 -0.13
C THR A 401 -48.80 -12.01 -0.16
N GLU A 402 -49.97 -11.52 0.28
CA GLU A 402 -51.24 -12.26 0.25
C GLU A 402 -52.16 -11.77 -0.87
N GLU A 403 -52.42 -10.47 -0.91
CA GLU A 403 -53.38 -9.86 -1.83
C GLU A 403 -52.86 -8.51 -2.31
N ILE A 404 -52.92 -8.29 -3.63
CA ILE A 404 -52.46 -7.04 -4.26
C ILE A 404 -53.69 -6.25 -4.68
N LYS A 405 -54.01 -5.19 -3.93
CA LYS A 405 -55.14 -4.29 -4.23
C LYS A 405 -54.62 -2.97 -4.84
N PRO A 406 -55.49 -2.17 -5.48
CA PRO A 406 -55.12 -0.86 -6.02
C PRO A 406 -54.69 0.15 -4.96
N ASP A 407 -55.29 0.08 -3.76
CA ASP A 407 -55.12 0.98 -2.61
C ASP A 407 -54.02 0.53 -1.63
N GLY A 408 -53.60 -0.74 -1.69
CA GLY A 408 -52.54 -1.27 -0.85
C GLY A 408 -52.27 -2.76 -1.08
N ILE A 409 -51.15 -3.25 -0.56
CA ILE A 409 -50.79 -4.67 -0.61
C ILE A 409 -50.94 -5.25 0.79
N VAL A 410 -51.67 -6.36 0.88
CA VAL A 410 -51.87 -7.10 2.13
C VAL A 410 -50.72 -8.10 2.28
N PHE A 411 -50.02 -8.02 3.41
CA PHE A 411 -48.93 -8.91 3.77
C PHE A 411 -49.23 -9.69 5.05
N SER A 412 -48.78 -10.93 5.13
CA SER A 412 -48.65 -11.67 6.38
C SER A 412 -47.24 -11.45 6.94
N ILE A 413 -47.14 -11.06 8.22
CA ILE A 413 -45.87 -10.85 8.91
C ILE A 413 -45.38 -12.19 9.45
N LEU A 414 -44.14 -12.56 9.11
CA LEU A 414 -43.48 -13.76 9.58
C LEU A 414 -42.20 -13.38 10.31
N ASP A 415 -42.01 -13.92 11.51
CA ASP A 415 -40.80 -13.74 12.31
C ASP A 415 -39.95 -15.01 12.20
N ALA A 416 -38.78 -14.90 11.56
CA ALA A 416 -37.87 -16.04 11.37
C ALA A 416 -37.10 -16.41 12.64
N GLN A 417 -37.08 -15.55 13.66
CA GLN A 417 -36.40 -15.82 14.94
C GLN A 417 -37.34 -16.35 16.03
N LYS A 418 -38.65 -16.38 15.76
CA LYS A 418 -39.61 -17.02 16.65
C LYS A 418 -39.25 -18.49 16.86
N ASP A 419 -39.37 -18.96 18.09
CA ASP A 419 -39.11 -20.37 18.39
C ASP A 419 -40.29 -21.24 17.93
N TYR A 420 -40.02 -22.13 16.97
CA TYR A 420 -40.96 -23.13 16.46
C TYR A 420 -40.69 -24.54 17.01
N SER A 421 -39.80 -24.66 18.01
CA SER A 421 -39.36 -25.93 18.57
C SER A 421 -40.51 -26.77 19.16
N GLU A 422 -41.51 -26.12 19.76
CA GLU A 422 -42.70 -26.80 20.30
C GLU A 422 -43.56 -27.45 19.21
N ALA A 423 -43.58 -26.89 17.99
CA ALA A 423 -44.41 -27.38 16.89
C ALA A 423 -43.74 -28.48 16.06
N LYS A 424 -42.40 -28.51 15.96
CA LYS A 424 -41.65 -29.38 15.03
C LYS A 424 -40.34 -29.97 15.57
N GLY A 425 -39.98 -29.72 16.83
CA GLY A 425 -38.78 -30.23 17.50
C GLY A 425 -37.62 -29.23 17.58
N PRO A 426 -36.59 -29.51 18.40
CA PRO A 426 -35.57 -28.54 18.84
C PRO A 426 -34.63 -28.01 17.75
N ASN A 427 -34.63 -28.62 16.56
CA ASN A 427 -33.74 -28.26 15.45
C ASN A 427 -34.49 -27.63 14.27
N PHE A 428 -35.62 -26.94 14.50
CA PHE A 428 -36.36 -26.26 13.43
C PHE A 428 -35.88 -24.81 13.27
N ASN A 429 -34.80 -24.59 12.52
CA ASN A 429 -34.24 -23.27 12.24
C ASN A 429 -33.79 -23.13 10.77
N GLU A 430 -33.42 -21.91 10.36
CA GLU A 430 -33.04 -21.57 8.99
C GLU A 430 -31.88 -22.41 8.43
N TYR A 431 -30.95 -22.84 9.30
CA TYR A 431 -29.76 -23.60 8.90
C TYR A 431 -30.02 -25.09 8.73
N SER A 432 -30.96 -25.65 9.49
CA SER A 432 -31.25 -27.08 9.51
C SER A 432 -32.42 -27.49 8.61
N VAL A 433 -33.28 -26.55 8.22
CA VAL A 433 -34.53 -26.85 7.49
C VAL A 433 -34.49 -26.28 6.07
N PRO A 434 -34.50 -27.13 5.03
CA PRO A 434 -34.71 -26.67 3.65
C PRO A 434 -36.06 -25.94 3.52
N ASP A 435 -36.10 -24.89 2.70
CA ASP A 435 -37.29 -24.06 2.46
C ASP A 435 -37.99 -23.58 3.75
N PHE A 436 -37.19 -23.23 4.78
CA PHE A 436 -37.64 -22.84 6.11
C PHE A 436 -38.78 -21.81 6.10
N LEU A 437 -38.65 -20.73 5.33
CA LEU A 437 -39.67 -19.67 5.24
C LEU A 437 -41.00 -20.16 4.65
N GLU A 438 -40.97 -21.05 3.66
CA GLU A 438 -42.19 -21.64 3.10
C GLU A 438 -42.90 -22.50 4.13
N LYS A 439 -42.12 -23.25 4.94
CA LYS A 439 -42.66 -24.10 6.01
C LYS A 439 -43.23 -23.29 7.17
N ILE A 440 -42.55 -22.22 7.59
CA ILE A 440 -43.08 -21.28 8.60
C ILE A 440 -44.38 -20.68 8.09
N TYR A 441 -44.42 -20.22 6.84
CA TYR A 441 -45.63 -19.64 6.27
C TYR A 441 -46.81 -20.63 6.33
N VAL A 442 -46.60 -21.90 6.00
CA VAL A 442 -47.64 -22.94 6.10
C VAL A 442 -48.11 -23.13 7.54
N ILE A 443 -47.22 -23.04 8.54
CA ILE A 443 -47.55 -23.14 9.96
C ILE A 443 -48.37 -21.94 10.42
N GLU A 444 -47.95 -20.73 10.06
CA GLU A 444 -48.56 -19.49 10.56
C GLU A 444 -49.72 -18.99 9.70
N LYS A 445 -50.04 -19.65 8.58
CA LYS A 445 -50.99 -19.17 7.56
C LYS A 445 -52.33 -18.65 8.12
N GLU A 446 -52.88 -19.33 9.13
CA GLU A 446 -54.17 -18.98 9.73
C GLU A 446 -54.06 -17.98 10.89
N GLY A 447 -52.89 -17.88 11.54
CA GLY A 447 -52.66 -17.06 12.75
C GLY A 447 -51.72 -15.87 12.56
N ALA A 448 -51.09 -15.72 11.39
CA ALA A 448 -50.14 -14.66 11.11
C ALA A 448 -50.83 -13.30 11.11
N LYS A 449 -50.19 -12.32 11.79
CA LYS A 449 -50.66 -10.94 11.79
C LYS A 449 -50.57 -10.39 10.36
N LYS A 450 -51.68 -9.84 9.87
CA LYS A 450 -51.74 -9.21 8.55
C LYS A 450 -51.57 -7.70 8.66
N VAL A 451 -50.88 -7.11 7.70
CA VAL A 451 -50.67 -5.67 7.56
C VAL A 451 -50.96 -5.24 6.14
N THR A 452 -51.58 -4.06 5.96
CA THR A 452 -51.77 -3.45 4.64
C THR A 452 -50.82 -2.29 4.49
N ILE A 453 -49.96 -2.33 3.45
CA ILE A 453 -48.96 -1.31 3.18
C ILE A 453 -49.22 -0.74 1.79
N SER A 454 -49.22 0.59 1.68
CA SER A 454 -49.40 1.25 0.38
C SER A 454 -48.15 1.12 -0.50
N LYS A 455 -48.33 1.13 -1.82
CA LYS A 455 -47.20 1.11 -2.77
C LYS A 455 -46.26 2.30 -2.57
N GLY A 456 -46.81 3.49 -2.29
CA GLY A 456 -46.01 4.69 -2.01
C GLY A 456 -45.13 4.58 -0.76
N GLN A 457 -45.57 3.85 0.28
CA GLN A 457 -44.72 3.57 1.45
C GLN A 457 -43.57 2.63 1.11
N LEU A 458 -43.80 1.61 0.28
CA LEU A 458 -42.76 0.70 -0.19
C LEU A 458 -41.76 1.42 -1.12
N GLU A 459 -42.23 2.31 -1.99
CA GLU A 459 -41.39 3.13 -2.86
C GLU A 459 -40.49 4.08 -2.06
N LYS A 460 -41.04 4.77 -1.04
CA LYS A 460 -40.22 5.59 -0.12
C LYS A 460 -39.20 4.76 0.65
N ALA A 461 -39.59 3.58 1.13
CA ALA A 461 -38.67 2.69 1.83
C ALA A 461 -37.50 2.20 0.94
N ILE A 462 -37.69 2.09 -0.38
CA ILE A 462 -36.61 1.77 -1.33
C ILE A 462 -35.58 2.90 -1.43
N GLU A 463 -36.00 4.17 -1.27
CA GLU A 463 -35.07 5.31 -1.26
C GLU A 463 -34.09 5.26 -0.08
N LEU A 464 -34.48 4.62 1.03
CA LEU A 464 -33.64 4.42 2.22
C LEU A 464 -32.61 3.29 2.06
N ASN A 465 -32.95 2.18 1.37
CA ASN A 465 -32.06 1.00 1.25
C ASN A 465 -30.91 1.18 0.26
N ALA A 466 -30.81 2.38 -0.27
CA ALA A 466 -29.86 2.83 -1.26
C ALA A 466 -28.56 3.37 -0.62
N GLY A 467 -28.23 2.99 0.61
CA GLY A 467 -26.95 3.31 1.22
C GLY A 467 -26.49 2.12 2.06
N TYR A 468 -25.27 1.63 1.86
CA TYR A 468 -24.71 0.53 2.66
C TYR A 468 -24.28 0.97 4.08
N SER A 469 -24.51 2.24 4.46
CA SER A 469 -24.14 2.80 5.76
C SER A 469 -25.34 3.43 6.45
N TYR A 470 -25.99 2.67 7.34
CA TYR A 470 -27.10 3.14 8.17
C TYR A 470 -26.67 4.03 9.34
N SER A 471 -25.38 4.39 9.43
CA SER A 471 -24.83 5.03 10.63
C SER A 471 -25.22 6.50 10.83
N ASN A 472 -25.76 7.19 9.80
CA ASN A 472 -26.06 8.63 9.88
C ASN A 472 -27.19 9.10 8.94
N GLN A 473 -28.12 8.24 8.53
CA GLN A 473 -29.20 8.64 7.61
C GLN A 473 -30.51 8.97 8.33
N ASP A 474 -31.17 10.00 7.81
CA ASP A 474 -32.55 10.37 8.12
C ASP A 474 -33.46 9.15 7.93
N THR A 475 -33.96 8.59 9.03
CA THR A 475 -34.88 7.43 9.00
C THR A 475 -36.31 7.83 8.65
N GLU A 476 -36.50 9.01 8.04
CA GLU A 476 -37.79 9.57 7.66
C GLU A 476 -38.54 8.65 6.69
N ASN A 477 -37.80 7.99 5.80
CA ASN A 477 -38.35 7.07 4.79
C ASN A 477 -38.41 5.60 5.24
N ALA A 478 -38.13 5.29 6.51
CA ALA A 478 -38.16 3.91 6.99
C ALA A 478 -39.57 3.32 6.97
N LEU A 479 -39.65 2.01 6.69
CA LEU A 479 -40.92 1.30 6.70
C LEU A 479 -41.34 1.02 8.14
N ASN A 480 -42.62 1.26 8.45
CA ASN A 480 -43.24 0.88 9.71
C ASN A 480 -44.42 -0.05 9.42
N ILE A 481 -44.45 -1.21 10.07
CA ILE A 481 -45.45 -2.26 9.86
C ILE A 481 -46.59 -2.23 10.91
N GLY A 482 -46.72 -1.12 11.63
CA GLY A 482 -47.73 -0.93 12.68
C GLY A 482 -47.34 -1.51 14.05
N ASP A 483 -46.04 -1.68 14.29
CA ASP A 483 -45.46 -2.15 15.56
C ASP A 483 -44.59 -1.08 16.25
N GLY A 484 -44.49 0.12 15.65
CA GLY A 484 -43.71 1.23 16.19
C GLY A 484 -42.20 1.17 15.87
N LYS A 485 -41.73 0.10 15.22
CA LYS A 485 -40.33 -0.06 14.82
C LYS A 485 -40.09 0.44 13.40
N LYS A 486 -38.84 0.71 13.07
CA LYS A 486 -38.41 1.17 11.75
C LYS A 486 -37.60 0.10 11.04
N TYR A 487 -37.94 -0.11 9.76
CA TYR A 487 -37.38 -1.16 8.94
C TYR A 487 -36.84 -0.64 7.61
N SER A 488 -35.71 -1.21 7.16
CA SER A 488 -35.22 -1.16 5.79
C SER A 488 -35.67 -2.41 5.01
N ILE A 489 -35.86 -2.29 3.70
CA ILE A 489 -36.17 -3.44 2.82
C ILE A 489 -34.85 -3.98 2.27
N LYS A 490 -34.47 -5.19 2.72
CA LYS A 490 -33.20 -5.82 2.35
C LYS A 490 -33.27 -6.56 1.01
N SER A 491 -34.36 -7.28 0.76
CA SER A 491 -34.56 -8.02 -0.49
C SER A 491 -36.03 -8.25 -0.78
N ILE A 492 -36.36 -8.40 -2.06
CA ILE A 492 -37.65 -8.93 -2.53
C ILE A 492 -37.33 -10.20 -3.31
N GLU A 493 -37.89 -11.31 -2.84
CA GLU A 493 -37.58 -12.65 -3.32
C GLU A 493 -38.86 -13.45 -3.55
N THR A 494 -38.91 -14.16 -4.67
CA THR A 494 -40.01 -15.05 -5.00
C THR A 494 -39.70 -16.46 -4.50
N TYR A 495 -40.62 -17.05 -3.74
CA TYR A 495 -40.51 -18.39 -3.16
C TYR A 495 -41.46 -19.38 -3.88
N PHE A 496 -41.52 -20.63 -3.40
CA PHE A 496 -42.30 -21.75 -3.98
C PHE A 496 -41.85 -22.15 -5.39
N MET A 497 -40.55 -21.97 -5.64
CA MET A 497 -39.89 -22.25 -6.91
C MET A 497 -38.37 -22.34 -6.72
N PRO A 498 -37.61 -22.79 -7.73
CA PRO A 498 -36.16 -22.66 -7.71
C PRO A 498 -35.73 -21.20 -7.70
N ARG A 499 -34.70 -20.87 -6.90
CA ARG A 499 -34.20 -19.50 -6.74
C ARG A 499 -32.70 -19.48 -6.97
N LEU A 500 -32.24 -18.69 -7.94
CA LEU A 500 -30.83 -18.60 -8.27
C LEU A 500 -30.21 -17.34 -7.66
N THR A 501 -29.04 -17.50 -7.06
CA THR A 501 -28.17 -16.41 -6.60
C THR A 501 -26.84 -16.47 -7.36
N LEU A 502 -26.16 -15.33 -7.46
CA LEU A 502 -24.94 -15.19 -8.23
C LEU A 502 -23.79 -14.84 -7.30
N ILE A 503 -22.66 -15.52 -7.48
CA ILE A 503 -21.38 -15.13 -6.91
C ILE A 503 -20.42 -14.98 -8.08
N ASP A 504 -19.95 -13.75 -8.31
CA ASP A 504 -18.88 -13.50 -9.26
C ASP A 504 -17.58 -14.01 -8.66
N ASN A 505 -16.94 -14.98 -9.31
CA ASN A 505 -15.60 -15.42 -8.93
C ASN A 505 -14.61 -15.19 -10.08
N TYR A 506 -13.44 -14.67 -9.76
CA TYR A 506 -12.41 -14.44 -10.77
C TYR A 506 -11.65 -15.74 -11.01
N SER A 507 -11.45 -16.11 -12.28
CA SER A 507 -10.55 -17.19 -12.66
C SER A 507 -9.32 -16.61 -13.36
N ASN A 508 -8.16 -17.20 -13.10
CA ASN A 508 -6.85 -16.68 -13.49
C ASN A 508 -6.65 -16.58 -15.02
N ASP A 509 -7.43 -17.30 -15.83
CA ASP A 509 -7.19 -17.47 -17.27
C ASP A 509 -7.92 -16.45 -18.18
N LYS A 510 -8.17 -15.21 -17.71
CA LYS A 510 -8.98 -14.15 -18.38
C LYS A 510 -10.45 -14.51 -18.65
N ILE A 511 -10.84 -15.73 -18.34
CA ILE A 511 -12.20 -16.23 -18.42
C ILE A 511 -12.85 -15.99 -17.05
N LYS A 512 -14.02 -15.34 -17.02
CA LYS A 512 -14.70 -15.09 -15.75
C LYS A 512 -15.66 -16.23 -15.43
N ASN A 513 -15.64 -16.68 -14.17
CA ASN A 513 -16.53 -17.71 -13.68
C ASN A 513 -17.66 -17.07 -12.87
N VAL A 514 -18.89 -17.20 -13.33
CA VAL A 514 -20.08 -16.85 -12.55
C VAL A 514 -20.58 -18.12 -11.89
N ILE A 515 -20.53 -18.14 -10.56
CA ILE A 515 -21.07 -19.22 -9.76
C ILE A 515 -22.55 -18.95 -9.57
N VAL A 516 -23.38 -19.86 -10.07
CA VAL A 516 -24.83 -19.83 -9.91
C VAL A 516 -25.20 -20.84 -8.84
N THR A 517 -25.72 -20.36 -7.72
CA THR A 517 -26.18 -21.20 -6.62
C THR A 517 -27.69 -21.31 -6.64
N ASN A 518 -28.24 -22.51 -6.47
CA ASN A 518 -29.68 -22.69 -6.26
C ASN A 518 -30.02 -22.66 -4.77
N GLU A 519 -30.73 -21.64 -4.31
CA GLU A 519 -31.17 -21.47 -2.92
C GLU A 519 -32.63 -21.91 -2.67
N GLY A 520 -33.35 -22.32 -3.72
CA GLY A 520 -34.75 -22.73 -3.65
C GLY A 520 -34.96 -24.21 -3.95
N TRP A 521 -36.12 -24.53 -4.54
CA TRP A 521 -36.48 -25.90 -4.88
C TRP A 521 -35.49 -26.53 -5.86
N LYS A 522 -35.38 -27.86 -5.81
CA LYS A 522 -34.60 -28.65 -6.76
C LYS A 522 -35.02 -28.31 -8.21
N ALA A 523 -34.02 -28.09 -9.06
CA ALA A 523 -34.22 -27.80 -10.47
C ALA A 523 -33.20 -28.53 -11.36
N GLU A 524 -33.47 -28.54 -12.65
CA GLU A 524 -32.60 -29.06 -13.69
C GLU A 524 -32.23 -27.90 -14.62
N LEU A 525 -30.94 -27.59 -14.72
CA LEU A 525 -30.39 -26.64 -15.66
C LEU A 525 -30.42 -27.26 -17.06
N ILE A 526 -31.31 -26.80 -17.93
CA ILE A 526 -31.56 -27.44 -19.24
C ILE A 526 -30.88 -26.72 -20.42
N LYS A 527 -30.61 -25.41 -20.31
CA LYS A 527 -30.00 -24.64 -21.40
C LYS A 527 -29.25 -23.42 -20.87
N ILE A 528 -28.10 -23.13 -21.49
CA ILE A 528 -27.37 -21.87 -21.34
C ILE A 528 -27.15 -21.26 -22.73
N SER A 529 -27.30 -19.94 -22.86
CA SER A 529 -27.06 -19.20 -24.10
C SER A 529 -26.04 -18.08 -23.86
N ASN A 530 -25.09 -17.90 -24.79
CA ASN A 530 -23.99 -16.92 -24.72
C ASN A 530 -23.00 -17.12 -23.55
N ALA A 531 -22.95 -18.31 -22.96
CA ALA A 531 -21.95 -18.74 -21.98
C ALA A 531 -21.81 -20.27 -22.01
N GLN A 532 -20.79 -20.82 -21.32
CA GLN A 532 -20.54 -22.27 -21.27
C GLN A 532 -20.42 -22.74 -19.82
N LEU A 533 -20.68 -24.02 -19.55
CA LEU A 533 -20.37 -24.61 -18.25
C LEU A 533 -18.87 -24.88 -18.14
N TYR A 534 -18.32 -24.70 -16.95
CA TYR A 534 -16.92 -25.04 -16.66
C TYR A 534 -16.67 -26.55 -16.81
N SER A 535 -17.64 -27.38 -16.42
CA SER A 535 -17.57 -28.83 -16.58
C SER A 535 -18.96 -29.42 -16.83
N GLY A 536 -19.04 -30.39 -17.74
CA GLY A 536 -20.27 -31.06 -18.14
C GLY A 536 -21.04 -30.36 -19.26
N GLN A 537 -22.22 -30.90 -19.58
CA GLN A 537 -23.20 -30.32 -20.50
C GLN A 537 -24.59 -30.40 -19.86
N PRO A 538 -25.51 -29.45 -20.15
CA PRO A 538 -26.89 -29.59 -19.74
C PRO A 538 -27.50 -30.90 -20.29
N PRO A 539 -28.38 -31.56 -19.53
CA PRO A 539 -28.95 -31.10 -18.27
C PRO A 539 -28.08 -31.35 -17.03
N ILE A 540 -28.07 -30.41 -16.08
CA ILE A 540 -27.42 -30.56 -14.77
C ILE A 540 -28.43 -30.40 -13.64
N LEU A 541 -28.41 -31.33 -12.68
CA LEU A 541 -29.27 -31.26 -11.50
C LEU A 541 -28.73 -30.24 -10.49
N LEU A 542 -29.58 -29.29 -10.11
CA LEU A 542 -29.31 -28.25 -9.11
C LEU A 542 -30.16 -28.49 -7.86
N TYR A 543 -29.55 -29.10 -6.83
CA TYR A 543 -30.10 -29.19 -5.47
C TYR A 543 -29.98 -27.85 -4.73
N LYS A 544 -30.66 -27.70 -3.59
CA LYS A 544 -30.45 -26.55 -2.70
C LYS A 544 -28.96 -26.45 -2.33
N GLN A 545 -28.38 -25.25 -2.36
CA GLN A 545 -26.97 -24.91 -2.19
C GLN A 545 -25.99 -25.51 -3.22
N SER A 546 -26.48 -26.24 -4.23
CA SER A 546 -25.61 -26.70 -5.32
C SER A 546 -25.21 -25.54 -6.22
N GLN A 547 -24.00 -25.63 -6.76
CA GLN A 547 -23.38 -24.60 -7.56
C GLN A 547 -23.15 -25.09 -8.99
N ALA A 548 -23.47 -24.23 -9.97
CA ALA A 548 -23.04 -24.38 -11.34
C ALA A 548 -22.04 -23.27 -11.67
N VAL A 549 -20.86 -23.65 -12.14
CA VAL A 549 -19.82 -22.70 -12.55
C VAL A 549 -19.97 -22.42 -14.04
N ILE A 550 -20.30 -21.16 -14.36
CA ILE A 550 -20.53 -20.70 -15.73
C ILE A 550 -19.36 -19.84 -16.19
N THR A 551 -18.76 -20.26 -17.29
CA THR A 551 -17.58 -19.72 -17.93
C THR A 551 -17.99 -18.69 -18.98
N ILE A 552 -17.51 -17.44 -18.84
CA ILE A 552 -17.84 -16.32 -19.73
C ILE A 552 -16.60 -15.80 -20.46
N PRO A 553 -16.63 -15.70 -21.80
CA PRO A 553 -15.47 -15.29 -22.61
C PRO A 553 -15.13 -13.79 -22.54
N GLN A 554 -16.05 -12.92 -22.10
CA GLN A 554 -15.79 -11.49 -21.84
C GLN A 554 -16.09 -11.15 -20.38
N ALA A 555 -15.09 -10.65 -19.64
CA ALA A 555 -15.13 -10.55 -18.18
C ALA A 555 -15.72 -9.24 -17.63
N GLU A 556 -15.54 -8.11 -18.32
CA GLU A 556 -15.95 -6.79 -17.80
C GLU A 556 -17.43 -6.49 -18.00
N ASN A 557 -17.97 -6.83 -19.18
CA ASN A 557 -19.39 -6.71 -19.51
C ASN A 557 -19.87 -8.05 -20.03
N TYR A 558 -20.92 -8.59 -19.44
CA TYR A 558 -21.48 -9.86 -19.91
C TYR A 558 -22.99 -9.88 -19.85
N LYS A 559 -23.56 -10.66 -20.76
CA LYS A 559 -24.99 -10.95 -20.82
C LYS A 559 -25.21 -12.36 -21.33
N PHE A 560 -25.83 -13.20 -20.52
CA PHE A 560 -26.13 -14.58 -20.88
C PHE A 560 -27.48 -15.01 -20.30
N GLN A 561 -28.01 -16.12 -20.80
CA GLN A 561 -29.31 -16.64 -20.37
C GLN A 561 -29.20 -18.06 -19.88
N ILE A 562 -29.92 -18.36 -18.80
CA ILE A 562 -30.07 -19.68 -18.21
C ILE A 562 -31.54 -20.09 -18.29
N THR A 563 -31.81 -21.33 -18.66
CA THR A 563 -33.13 -21.94 -18.53
C THR A 563 -33.05 -23.14 -17.61
N ILE A 564 -33.94 -23.18 -16.61
CA ILE A 564 -34.08 -24.29 -15.66
C ILE A 564 -35.50 -24.86 -15.70
N LYS A 565 -35.63 -26.13 -15.34
CA LYS A 565 -36.89 -26.85 -15.19
C LYS A 565 -37.01 -27.34 -13.75
N ASP A 566 -38.13 -27.08 -13.08
CA ASP A 566 -38.32 -27.55 -11.71
C ASP A 566 -38.87 -28.99 -11.64
N THR A 567 -39.02 -29.49 -10.41
CA THR A 567 -39.61 -30.81 -10.13
C THR A 567 -41.06 -30.97 -10.57
N LEU A 568 -41.79 -29.87 -10.77
CA LEU A 568 -43.17 -29.87 -11.26
C LEU A 568 -43.25 -29.75 -12.80
N GLY A 569 -42.11 -29.70 -13.48
CA GLY A 569 -42.03 -29.55 -14.93
C GLY A 569 -42.21 -28.12 -15.44
N ARG A 570 -42.29 -27.13 -14.55
CA ARG A 570 -42.36 -25.70 -14.92
C ARG A 570 -40.99 -25.23 -15.41
N ILE A 571 -40.98 -24.46 -16.49
CA ILE A 571 -39.76 -23.92 -17.10
C ILE A 571 -39.59 -22.45 -16.71
N PHE A 572 -38.38 -22.08 -16.32
CA PHE A 572 -38.00 -20.73 -15.91
C PHE A 572 -36.77 -20.29 -16.70
N SER A 573 -36.85 -19.10 -17.32
CA SER A 573 -35.72 -18.47 -17.99
C SER A 573 -35.23 -17.26 -17.20
N TYR A 574 -33.92 -17.12 -17.09
CA TYR A 574 -33.22 -16.06 -16.39
C TYR A 574 -32.20 -15.41 -17.31
N GLU A 575 -32.25 -14.09 -17.39
CA GLU A 575 -31.22 -13.26 -18.00
C GLU A 575 -30.28 -12.76 -16.91
N ILE A 576 -28.99 -13.04 -17.08
CA ILE A 576 -27.93 -12.58 -16.20
C ILE A 576 -27.08 -11.57 -16.96
N SER A 577 -26.92 -10.39 -16.39
CA SER A 577 -26.13 -9.31 -16.98
C SER A 577 -25.30 -8.59 -15.94
N LYS A 578 -24.09 -8.19 -16.32
CA LYS A 578 -23.23 -7.32 -15.54
C LYS A 578 -22.62 -6.27 -16.45
N GLU A 579 -22.71 -5.01 -16.02
CA GLU A 579 -21.98 -3.91 -16.60
C GLU A 579 -20.72 -3.62 -15.77
N LYS A 580 -19.74 -2.99 -16.41
CA LYS A 580 -18.46 -2.64 -15.81
C LYS A 580 -18.67 -1.88 -14.50
N GLU A 581 -17.93 -2.28 -13.47
CA GLU A 581 -17.96 -1.69 -12.12
C GLU A 581 -19.28 -1.87 -11.34
N LEU A 582 -20.32 -2.48 -11.91
CA LEU A 582 -21.59 -2.77 -11.26
C LEU A 582 -21.71 -4.22 -10.76
N GLU A 583 -22.74 -4.48 -9.95
CA GLU A 583 -23.08 -5.82 -9.51
C GLU A 583 -23.78 -6.62 -10.64
N ALA A 584 -23.66 -7.94 -10.57
CA ALA A 584 -24.34 -8.83 -11.51
C ALA A 584 -25.82 -8.89 -11.17
N VAL A 585 -26.67 -8.65 -12.17
CA VAL A 585 -28.13 -8.65 -12.02
C VAL A 585 -28.72 -9.89 -12.67
N ILE A 586 -29.59 -10.58 -11.93
CA ILE A 586 -30.41 -11.68 -12.44
C ILE A 586 -31.86 -11.21 -12.60
N LYS A 587 -32.40 -11.34 -13.82
CA LYS A 587 -33.79 -11.01 -14.14
C LYS A 587 -34.49 -12.24 -14.71
N ARG A 588 -35.66 -12.57 -14.17
CA ARG A 588 -36.51 -13.61 -14.76
C ARG A 588 -37.12 -13.08 -16.05
N THR A 589 -36.99 -13.84 -17.14
CA THR A 589 -37.66 -13.57 -18.42
C THR A 589 -38.90 -14.47 -18.53
N LYS A 590 -39.91 -14.01 -19.28
CA LYS A 590 -41.15 -14.76 -19.50
C LYS A 590 -40.91 -16.05 -20.27
#